data_AF-A0A8T3SJK0-F1
#
_entry.id   AF-A0A8T3SJK0-F1
#
_cell.length_a   1.000
_cell.length_b   1.000
_cell.length_c   1.000
_cell.angle_alpha   90.00
_cell.angle_beta   90.00
_cell.angle_gamma   90.00
#
_symmetry.space_group_name_H-M   'P 1'
#
loop_
_entity.id
_entity.type
_entity.pdbx_description
1 polymer ?
#
loop_
_entity_poly.entity_id
_entity_poly.type
_entity_poly.pdbx_seq_one_letter_code
_entity_poly.pdbx_strand_id
1 'polypeptide(L)'
;MKVGDLRERLAAAMASAMRRSEPEAVALTADRAKAMAVAMAGMDPWAEVDPEALVVGTRQVGIILGFHPEHVRRLIRTGRLRAAIVGGDYRVLLSDLWPLLEVRYRPPGRRRLQVRRPG
;
A
#
# COMPACT_ATOMS: atom_id res chain seq x y z
N MET A 1 7.41 -4.78 18.18
CA MET A 1 6.15 -5.48 18.56
C MET A 1 6.14 -6.84 17.89
N LYS A 2 5.38 -7.83 18.37
CA LYS A 2 5.34 -9.15 17.72
C LYS A 2 4.58 -9.13 16.41
N VAL A 3 5.02 -9.93 15.45
CA VAL A 3 4.31 -10.14 14.17
C VAL A 3 2.91 -10.68 14.39
N GLY A 4 2.73 -11.58 15.36
CA GLY A 4 1.41 -12.11 15.77
C GLY A 4 0.46 -10.99 16.19
N ASP A 5 0.88 -10.15 17.14
CA ASP A 5 0.09 -8.99 17.60
C ASP A 5 -0.28 -8.06 16.45
N LEU A 6 0.64 -7.84 15.51
CA LEU A 6 0.38 -6.98 14.37
C LEU A 6 -0.68 -7.58 13.44
N ARG A 7 -0.61 -8.89 13.17
CA ARG A 7 -1.63 -9.61 12.37
C ARG A 7 -3.01 -9.51 13.03
N GLU A 8 -3.10 -9.68 14.34
CA GLU A 8 -4.36 -9.53 15.09
C GLU A 8 -4.92 -8.11 14.99
N ARG A 9 -4.07 -7.08 15.15
CA ARG A 9 -4.48 -5.67 14.99
C ARG A 9 -5.01 -5.37 13.59
N LEU A 10 -4.38 -5.94 12.55
CA LEU A 10 -4.88 -5.77 11.17
C LEU A 10 -6.25 -6.42 10.98
N ALA A 11 -6.45 -7.63 11.51
CA ALA A 11 -7.73 -8.31 11.46
C ALA A 11 -8.83 -7.51 12.17
N ALA A 12 -8.52 -6.98 13.37
CA ALA A 12 -9.43 -6.12 14.12
C ALA A 12 -9.76 -4.81 13.38
N ALA A 13 -8.75 -4.17 12.76
CA ALA A 13 -8.94 -2.95 11.98
C ALA A 13 -9.85 -3.21 10.76
N MET A 14 -9.65 -4.33 10.06
CA MET A 14 -10.48 -4.73 8.93
C MET A 14 -11.92 -5.02 9.36
N ALA A 15 -12.10 -5.79 10.44
CA ALA A 15 -13.44 -6.07 11.00
C ALA A 15 -14.16 -4.77 11.42
N SER A 16 -13.42 -3.78 11.93
CA SER A 16 -13.99 -2.46 12.24
C SER A 16 -14.30 -1.64 11.00
N ALA A 17 -13.50 -1.72 9.95
CA ALA A 17 -13.76 -1.02 8.69
C ALA A 17 -15.02 -1.55 8.00
N MET A 18 -15.28 -2.87 8.04
CA MET A 18 -16.49 -3.48 7.47
C MET A 18 -17.80 -2.95 8.07
N ARG A 19 -17.76 -2.30 9.24
CA ARG A 19 -18.94 -1.67 9.85
C ARG A 19 -19.22 -0.26 9.34
N ARG A 20 -18.33 0.31 8.51
CA ARG A 20 -18.49 1.66 7.94
C ARG A 20 -19.38 1.61 6.70
N SER A 21 -20.16 2.66 6.48
CA SER A 21 -20.99 2.83 5.30
C SER A 21 -20.23 3.33 4.07
N GLU A 22 -19.00 3.82 4.25
CA GLU A 22 -18.16 4.41 3.20
C GLU A 22 -17.31 3.33 2.49
N PRO A 23 -17.63 2.98 1.22
CA PRO A 23 -16.90 1.92 0.51
C PRO A 23 -15.42 2.24 0.31
N GLU A 24 -15.06 3.51 0.14
CA GLU A 24 -13.67 3.94 -0.04
C GLU A 24 -12.85 3.75 1.24
N ALA A 25 -13.44 4.01 2.41
CA ALA A 25 -12.77 3.79 3.70
C ALA A 25 -12.55 2.31 3.98
N VAL A 26 -13.53 1.48 3.60
CA VAL A 26 -13.44 0.01 3.61
C VAL A 26 -12.29 -0.46 2.72
N ALA A 27 -12.27 -0.05 1.45
CA ALA A 27 -11.29 -0.50 0.48
C ALA A 27 -9.87 -0.04 0.81
N LEU A 28 -9.68 1.21 1.26
CA LEU A 28 -8.39 1.70 1.72
C LEU A 28 -7.85 0.89 2.92
N THR A 29 -8.73 0.55 3.87
CA THR A 29 -8.32 -0.29 5.01
C THR A 29 -7.92 -1.69 4.55
N ALA A 30 -8.67 -2.27 3.61
CA ALA A 30 -8.35 -3.58 3.04
C ALA A 30 -6.99 -3.58 2.32
N ASP A 31 -6.71 -2.54 1.52
CA ASP A 31 -5.43 -2.40 0.81
C ASP A 31 -4.26 -2.22 1.77
N ARG A 32 -4.41 -1.42 2.83
CA ARG A 32 -3.38 -1.27 3.88
C ARG A 32 -3.14 -2.58 4.63
N ALA A 33 -4.21 -3.29 4.98
CA ALA A 33 -4.12 -4.59 5.66
C ALA A 33 -3.42 -5.63 4.77
N LYS A 34 -3.79 -5.70 3.49
CA LYS A 34 -3.11 -6.53 2.48
C LYS A 34 -1.64 -6.18 2.37
N ALA A 35 -1.29 -4.90 2.27
CA ALA A 35 0.09 -4.45 2.14
C ALA A 35 0.97 -4.92 3.31
N MET A 36 0.47 -4.72 4.53
CA MET A 36 1.15 -5.14 5.75
C MET A 36 1.25 -6.67 5.86
N ALA A 37 0.18 -7.40 5.53
CA ALA A 37 0.19 -8.86 5.54
C ALA A 37 1.20 -9.44 4.52
N VAL A 38 1.29 -8.86 3.31
CA VAL A 38 2.26 -9.27 2.29
C VAL A 38 3.70 -8.97 2.73
N ALA A 39 3.93 -7.83 3.41
CA ALA A 39 5.24 -7.48 3.94
C ALA A 39 5.72 -8.46 5.02
N MET A 40 4.80 -8.93 5.86
CA MET A 40 5.09 -9.90 6.93
C MET A 40 4.97 -11.38 6.51
N ALA A 41 4.75 -11.65 5.22
CA ALA A 41 4.56 -13.00 4.73
C ALA A 41 5.81 -13.86 4.99
N GLY A 42 5.63 -15.02 5.64
CA GLY A 42 6.72 -15.93 6.00
C GLY A 42 7.51 -15.53 7.26
N MET A 43 7.19 -14.41 7.91
CA MET A 43 7.79 -14.06 9.20
C MET A 43 7.23 -14.90 10.35
N ASP A 44 8.11 -15.26 11.28
CA ASP A 44 7.76 -15.93 12.54
C ASP A 44 6.80 -15.04 13.38
N PRO A 45 5.68 -15.57 13.89
CA PRO A 45 4.75 -14.82 14.73
C PRO A 45 5.38 -14.16 15.97
N TRP A 46 6.44 -14.74 16.52
CA TRP A 46 7.15 -14.28 17.71
C TRP A 46 8.34 -13.38 17.40
N ALA A 47 8.64 -13.14 16.12
CA ALA A 47 9.66 -12.17 15.73
C ALA A 47 9.22 -10.75 16.13
N GLU A 48 10.19 -9.94 16.57
CA GLU A 48 9.99 -8.50 16.70
C GLU A 48 9.99 -7.85 15.33
N VAL A 49 9.02 -6.96 15.10
CA VAL A 49 8.91 -6.15 13.91
C VAL A 49 8.62 -4.70 14.30
N ASP A 50 9.21 -3.79 13.54
CA ASP A 50 8.83 -2.38 13.48
C ASP A 50 8.01 -2.15 12.20
N PRO A 51 6.70 -1.83 12.29
CA PRO A 51 5.85 -1.59 11.13
C PRO A 51 6.37 -0.51 10.18
N GLU A 52 7.05 0.52 10.71
CA GLU A 52 7.54 1.65 9.91
C GLU A 52 8.83 1.31 9.14
N ALA A 53 9.57 0.30 9.60
CA ALA A 53 10.81 -0.17 8.98
C ALA A 53 10.60 -1.34 8.00
N LEU A 54 9.36 -1.77 7.76
CA LEU A 54 9.08 -2.88 6.87
C LEU A 54 9.50 -2.58 5.43
N VAL A 55 10.23 -3.52 4.84
CA VAL A 55 10.69 -3.46 3.45
C VAL A 55 10.12 -4.60 2.63
N VAL A 56 9.82 -4.31 1.37
CA VAL A 56 9.26 -5.28 0.42
C VAL A 56 10.08 -5.33 -0.86
N GLY A 57 10.19 -6.53 -1.45
CA GLY A 57 10.84 -6.74 -2.75
C GLY A 57 9.94 -6.36 -3.93
N THR A 58 10.50 -6.30 -5.14
CA THR A 58 9.76 -5.90 -6.36
C THR A 58 8.49 -6.72 -6.58
N ARG A 59 8.56 -8.05 -6.36
CA ARG A 59 7.41 -8.96 -6.53
C ARG A 59 6.31 -8.65 -5.51
N GLN A 60 6.67 -8.42 -4.25
CA GLN A 60 5.71 -8.07 -3.19
C GLN A 60 5.03 -6.74 -3.51
N VAL A 61 5.77 -5.71 -3.94
CA VAL A 61 5.19 -4.44 -4.38
C VAL A 61 4.17 -4.65 -5.50
N GLY A 62 4.48 -5.51 -6.47
CA GLY A 62 3.56 -5.88 -7.55
C GLY A 62 2.25 -6.50 -7.02
N ILE A 63 2.34 -7.42 -6.05
CA ILE A 63 1.17 -8.02 -5.40
C ILE A 63 0.37 -6.96 -4.64
N ILE A 64 1.03 -6.10 -3.86
CA ILE A 64 0.39 -5.06 -3.05
C ILE A 64 -0.39 -4.11 -3.94
N LEU A 65 0.27 -3.54 -4.95
CA LEU A 65 -0.32 -2.56 -5.85
C LEU A 65 -1.20 -3.21 -6.94
N GLY A 66 -1.15 -4.52 -7.15
CA GLY A 66 -1.82 -5.16 -8.29
C GLY A 66 -1.19 -4.78 -9.64
N PHE A 67 0.12 -4.55 -9.67
CA PHE A 67 0.88 -4.21 -10.86
C PHE A 67 1.77 -5.36 -11.30
N HIS A 68 2.02 -5.44 -12.61
CA HIS A 68 3.05 -6.32 -13.14
C HIS A 68 4.45 -5.90 -12.63
N PRO A 69 5.38 -6.83 -12.31
CA PRO A 69 6.71 -6.49 -11.78
C PRO A 69 7.50 -5.50 -12.65
N GLU A 70 7.37 -5.58 -13.98
CA GLU A 70 8.01 -4.61 -14.88
C GLU A 70 7.49 -3.18 -14.74
N HIS A 71 6.20 -3.02 -14.40
CA HIS A 71 5.64 -1.70 -14.10
C HIS A 71 6.26 -1.15 -12.82
N VAL A 72 6.42 -1.98 -11.78
CA VAL A 72 7.10 -1.59 -10.53
C VAL A 72 8.54 -1.15 -10.80
N ARG A 73 9.31 -1.95 -11.56
CA ARG A 73 10.67 -1.58 -11.97
C ARG A 73 10.74 -0.27 -12.73
N ARG A 74 9.71 0.02 -13.55
CA ARG A 74 9.60 1.30 -14.26
C ARG A 74 9.36 2.46 -13.30
N LEU A 75 8.47 2.31 -12.32
CA LEU A 75 8.22 3.34 -11.29
C LEU A 75 9.50 3.69 -10.53
N ILE A 76 10.30 2.68 -10.18
CA ILE A 76 11.58 2.88 -9.52
C ILE A 76 12.58 3.60 -10.43
N ARG A 77 12.78 3.11 -11.65
CA ARG A 77 13.72 3.71 -12.63
C ARG A 77 13.38 5.15 -13.01
N THR A 78 12.10 5.51 -12.98
CA THR A 78 11.62 6.87 -13.27
C THR A 78 11.57 7.79 -12.04
N GLY A 79 12.06 7.33 -10.88
CA GLY A 79 12.09 8.11 -9.64
C GLY A 79 10.72 8.30 -8.98
N ARG A 80 9.68 7.60 -9.46
CA ARG A 80 8.31 7.67 -8.91
C ARG A 80 8.09 6.77 -7.71
N LEU A 81 9.01 5.84 -7.45
CA LEU A 81 9.03 5.00 -6.26
C LEU A 81 10.46 4.89 -5.76
N ARG A 82 10.68 5.22 -4.48
CA ARG A 82 12.00 5.12 -3.86
C ARG A 82 12.33 3.65 -3.58
N ALA A 83 13.55 3.25 -3.87
CA ALA A 83 14.05 1.91 -3.58
C ALA A 83 15.56 1.92 -3.38
N ALA A 84 16.06 0.93 -2.64
CA ALA A 84 17.47 0.57 -2.57
C ALA A 84 17.71 -0.77 -3.30
N ILE A 85 18.88 -0.95 -3.91
CA ILE A 85 19.25 -2.25 -4.50
C ILE A 85 19.95 -3.08 -3.43
N VAL A 86 19.42 -4.25 -3.10
CA VAL A 86 20.00 -5.18 -2.12
C VAL A 86 19.94 -6.60 -2.67
N GLY A 87 21.10 -7.24 -2.85
CA GLY A 87 21.18 -8.61 -3.34
C GLY A 87 20.57 -8.81 -4.73
N GLY A 88 20.66 -7.80 -5.60
CA GLY A 88 20.17 -7.87 -6.98
C GLY A 88 18.66 -7.64 -7.16
N ASP A 89 17.90 -7.36 -6.09
CA ASP A 89 16.51 -6.91 -6.17
C ASP A 89 16.33 -5.53 -5.53
N TYR A 90 15.26 -4.84 -5.92
CA TYR A 90 14.85 -3.58 -5.30
C TYR A 90 14.14 -3.84 -3.97
N ARG A 91 14.52 -3.08 -2.95
CA ARG A 91 13.87 -3.01 -1.65
C ARG A 91 13.21 -1.66 -1.50
N VAL A 92 11.92 -1.68 -1.24
CA VAL A 92 11.07 -0.50 -1.09
C VAL A 92 10.55 -0.48 0.34
N LEU A 93 10.61 0.67 1.01
CA LEU A 93 9.95 0.84 2.30
C LEU A 93 8.44 0.74 2.09
N LEU A 94 7.76 -0.03 2.95
CA LEU A 94 6.32 -0.23 2.84
C LEU A 94 5.56 1.11 2.90
N SER A 95 6.03 2.04 3.70
CA SER A 95 5.46 3.38 3.86
C SER A 95 5.50 4.22 2.57
N ASP A 96 6.49 4.00 1.71
CA ASP A 96 6.57 4.66 0.39
C ASP A 96 5.43 4.22 -0.56
N LEU A 97 4.71 3.13 -0.25
CA LEU A 97 3.57 2.66 -1.04
C LEU A 97 2.26 3.37 -0.68
N TRP A 98 2.14 4.02 0.48
CA TRP A 98 0.88 4.65 0.93
C TRP A 98 0.33 5.68 -0.05
N PRO A 99 1.12 6.61 -0.60
CA PRO A 99 0.61 7.57 -1.59
C PRO A 99 0.02 6.89 -2.82
N LEU A 100 0.60 5.77 -3.28
CA LEU A 100 0.14 5.03 -4.45
C LEU A 100 -1.16 4.25 -4.20
N LEU A 101 -1.41 3.85 -2.96
CA LEU A 101 -2.67 3.21 -2.55
C LEU A 101 -3.76 4.26 -2.33
N GLU A 102 -3.45 5.36 -1.64
CA GLU A 102 -4.41 6.42 -1.30
C GLU A 102 -4.95 7.16 -2.53
N VAL A 103 -4.13 7.37 -3.56
CA VAL A 103 -4.56 8.02 -4.80
C VAL A 103 -5.74 7.30 -5.47
N ARG A 104 -5.90 5.99 -5.26
CA ARG A 104 -7.03 5.21 -5.81
C ARG A 104 -8.38 5.60 -5.21
N TYR A 105 -8.36 6.14 -4.00
CA TYR A 105 -9.55 6.41 -3.19
C TYR A 105 -9.81 7.91 -3.01
N ARG A 106 -8.93 8.78 -3.55
CA ARG A 106 -9.20 10.21 -3.59
C ARG A 106 -10.34 10.47 -4.59
N PRO A 107 -11.40 11.19 -4.23
CA PRO A 107 -12.43 11.56 -5.19
C PRO A 107 -11.75 12.31 -6.35
N PRO A 108 -12.04 11.96 -7.62
CA PRO A 108 -11.46 12.68 -8.76
C PRO A 108 -11.76 14.15 -8.56
N GLY A 109 -10.71 14.97 -8.60
CA GLY A 109 -10.84 16.41 -8.38
C GLY A 109 -12.00 16.92 -9.22
N ARG A 110 -12.95 17.62 -8.58
CA ARG A 110 -13.96 18.43 -9.27
C ARG A 110 -13.24 19.44 -10.16
N ARG A 111 -12.75 19.03 -11.33
CA ARG A 111 -12.59 19.93 -12.47
C ARG A 111 -14.01 20.33 -12.81
N ARG A 112 -14.49 21.41 -12.19
CA ARG A 112 -15.63 22.15 -12.70
C ARG A 112 -15.28 22.42 -14.16
N LEU A 113 -15.96 21.74 -15.08
CA LEU A 113 -16.13 22.24 -16.43
C LEU A 113 -16.85 23.58 -16.24
N GLN A 114 -16.08 24.67 -16.10
CA GLN A 114 -16.60 26.00 -16.40
C GLN A 114 -16.89 25.97 -17.89
N VAL A 115 -18.10 25.54 -18.24
CA VAL A 115 -18.69 25.84 -19.53
C VAL A 115 -18.81 27.37 -19.55
N ARG A 116 -17.81 28.04 -20.10
CA ARG A 116 -17.95 29.43 -20.55
C ARG A 116 -19.09 29.40 -21.57
N ARG A 117 -20.25 29.92 -21.20
CA ARG A 117 -21.25 30.33 -22.18
C ARG A 117 -20.69 31.56 -22.90
N PRO A 118 -20.60 31.58 -24.25
CA PRO A 118 -20.39 32.82 -24.97
C PRO A 118 -21.65 33.67 -24.81
N GLY A 119 -21.46 34.92 -24.39
CA GLY A 119 -22.43 36.01 -24.56
C GLY A 119 -22.10 36.78 -25.82
#